data_AF-G0VG33-F1
#
_entry.id   AF-G0VG33-F1
#
_cell.length_a   1.000
_cell.length_b   1.000
_cell.length_c   1.000
_cell.angle_alpha   90.00
_cell.angle_beta   90.00
_cell.angle_gamma   90.00
#
_symmetry.space_group_name_H-M   'P 1'
#
loop_
_entity.id
_entity.type
_entity.pdbx_description
1 polymer ?
#
loop_
_entity_poly.entity_id
_entity_poly.type
_entity_poly.pdbx_seq_one_letter_code
_entity_poly.pdbx_strand_id
1 'polypeptide(L)'
;MTSYNKLVKGATKVKMAPPKQKYVDPILLGTANPMEFEQIVSQLTARINNCNIWSVVYKTLIVVHLMISIGEQGVTLRYFAKNLEFFNLERILNSSKWSQNDLVALQRYDNYLKIRCREFGKYKLDFIRDAHVFLNKDNNLGLEMVESILDIIKTLVRNRYSSYDLQNNPVLMYAFKLLIQDLLALYNVLNEGVINLLESFFDLDYKDAEWTLTVYKDFVDTTEDVVAYLKIGKSVGMQIPVIKHITTKLIRSLEDHLHNTKQQPQSQSQNINKLKTNDTNNSSKSAAEQRLQQIREQKRILQQQLQESNQQQQSLRTPTVPQQQGFLNNPFTPELTTPNTRISSMASPQSYNPFTPEWTGNLTNGTANVNVNNTGMFTFETLQPQQLVTTPTNNPFLMQHEMQQQQQQQQQQQNFMNQPYTQGYNNI
;
A
#
# COMPACT_ATOMS: atom_id res chain seq x y z
N MET A 1 -11.69 6.34 -32.13
CA MET A 1 -11.87 5.15 -31.28
C MET A 1 -10.51 4.56 -30.93
N THR A 2 -10.14 4.56 -29.66
CA THR A 2 -8.93 3.88 -29.18
C THR A 2 -9.16 2.38 -29.29
N SER A 3 -8.33 1.66 -30.04
CA SER A 3 -8.47 0.20 -30.13
C SER A 3 -7.93 -0.46 -28.87
N TYR A 4 -8.83 -0.92 -27.98
CA TYR A 4 -8.45 -1.65 -26.76
C TYR A 4 -7.61 -2.91 -27.04
N ASN A 5 -7.71 -3.49 -28.25
CA ASN A 5 -6.80 -4.56 -28.71
C ASN A 5 -5.33 -4.12 -28.67
N LYS A 6 -5.03 -2.91 -29.15
CA LYS A 6 -3.66 -2.36 -29.17
C LYS A 6 -3.17 -2.04 -27.75
N LEU A 7 -4.05 -1.51 -26.90
CA LEU A 7 -3.73 -1.19 -25.51
C LEU A 7 -3.43 -2.44 -24.70
N VAL A 8 -4.31 -3.45 -24.73
CA VAL A 8 -4.13 -4.70 -23.98
C VAL A 8 -2.88 -5.46 -24.45
N LYS A 9 -2.64 -5.55 -25.76
CA LYS A 9 -1.39 -6.11 -26.30
C LYS A 9 -0.16 -5.29 -25.87
N GLY A 10 -0.30 -3.97 -25.79
CA GLY A 10 0.73 -3.05 -25.31
C GLY A 10 1.10 -3.25 -23.84
N ALA A 11 0.09 -3.43 -22.97
CA ALA A 11 0.26 -3.69 -21.55
C ALA A 11 0.84 -5.09 -21.28
N THR A 12 0.49 -6.08 -22.11
CA THR A 12 0.84 -7.50 -21.93
C THR A 12 1.88 -8.00 -22.93
N LYS A 13 2.84 -7.17 -23.34
CA LYS A 13 3.95 -7.59 -24.24
C LYS A 13 4.79 -8.72 -23.64
N VAL A 14 5.46 -9.54 -24.45
CA VAL A 14 6.28 -10.67 -23.95
C VAL A 14 7.48 -10.22 -23.09
N LYS A 15 7.96 -8.99 -23.26
CA LYS A 15 9.12 -8.45 -22.52
C LYS A 15 8.93 -8.57 -21.00
N MET A 16 9.99 -9.03 -20.32
CA MET A 16 10.11 -9.14 -18.85
C MET A 16 10.27 -7.76 -18.19
N ALA A 17 9.24 -6.94 -18.36
CA ALA A 17 9.09 -5.63 -17.74
C ALA A 17 7.62 -5.44 -17.37
N PRO A 18 7.32 -4.66 -16.31
CA PRO A 18 5.95 -4.38 -15.90
C PRO A 18 5.11 -3.77 -17.04
N PRO A 19 3.77 -3.88 -16.96
CA PRO A 19 2.86 -3.15 -17.86
C PRO A 19 3.19 -1.65 -17.87
N LYS A 20 3.38 -1.07 -19.06
CA LYS A 20 3.70 0.35 -19.17
C LYS A 20 2.45 1.20 -18.95
N GLN A 21 2.59 2.24 -18.15
CA GLN A 21 1.52 3.15 -17.74
C GLN A 21 0.69 3.70 -18.91
N LYS A 22 1.34 4.17 -19.98
CA LYS A 22 0.65 4.66 -21.20
C LYS A 22 -0.35 3.69 -21.85
N TYR A 23 -0.24 2.40 -21.58
CA TYR A 23 -1.21 1.39 -22.04
C TYR A 23 -2.23 1.03 -20.96
N VAL A 24 -1.85 1.13 -19.69
CA VAL A 24 -2.68 0.80 -18.53
C VAL A 24 -3.68 1.91 -18.23
N ASP A 25 -3.28 3.18 -18.23
CA ASP A 25 -4.16 4.29 -17.85
C ASP A 25 -5.45 4.36 -18.67
N PRO A 26 -5.42 4.20 -20.02
CA PRO A 26 -6.64 4.17 -20.80
C PRO A 26 -7.51 2.93 -20.51
N ILE A 27 -6.89 1.78 -20.16
CA ILE A 27 -7.63 0.58 -19.75
C ILE A 27 -8.36 0.83 -18.44
N LEU A 28 -7.70 1.47 -17.47
CA LEU A 28 -8.30 1.80 -16.18
C LEU A 28 -9.44 2.80 -16.35
N LEU A 29 -9.28 3.84 -17.16
CA LEU A 29 -10.34 4.80 -17.45
C LEU A 29 -11.55 4.13 -18.12
N GLY A 30 -11.30 3.21 -19.06
CA GLY A 30 -12.35 2.47 -19.77
C GLY A 30 -13.18 1.54 -18.88
N THR A 31 -12.79 1.29 -17.62
CA THR A 31 -13.59 0.48 -16.70
C THR A 31 -14.90 1.14 -16.26
N ALA A 32 -15.00 2.47 -16.37
CA ALA A 32 -16.22 3.21 -16.03
C ALA A 32 -17.29 3.14 -17.13
N ASN A 33 -16.90 2.86 -18.37
CA ASN A 33 -17.82 2.74 -19.50
C ASN A 33 -18.15 1.26 -19.78
N PRO A 34 -19.42 0.82 -19.72
CA PRO A 34 -19.78 -0.59 -19.91
C PRO A 34 -19.32 -1.19 -21.25
N MET A 35 -19.48 -0.46 -22.35
CA MET A 35 -19.09 -0.94 -23.69
C MET A 35 -17.57 -1.09 -23.81
N GLU A 36 -16.83 -0.13 -23.25
CA GLU A 36 -15.36 -0.18 -23.25
C GLU A 36 -14.85 -1.28 -22.32
N PHE A 37 -15.46 -1.44 -21.14
CA PHE A 37 -15.16 -2.51 -20.21
C PHE A 37 -15.34 -3.90 -20.83
N GLU A 38 -16.46 -4.15 -21.52
CA GLU A 38 -16.68 -5.41 -22.24
C GLU A 38 -15.60 -5.67 -23.30
N GLN A 39 -15.21 -4.63 -24.05
CA GLN A 39 -14.11 -4.75 -25.02
C GLN A 39 -12.79 -5.07 -24.33
N ILE A 40 -12.44 -4.37 -23.25
CA ILE A 40 -11.23 -4.62 -22.45
C ILE A 40 -11.20 -6.08 -21.99
N VAL A 41 -12.27 -6.54 -21.34
CA VAL A 41 -12.36 -7.90 -20.82
C VAL A 41 -12.26 -8.92 -21.94
N SER A 42 -12.98 -8.73 -23.04
CA SER A 42 -12.88 -9.60 -24.22
C SER A 42 -11.42 -9.73 -24.70
N GLN A 43 -10.69 -8.62 -24.76
CA GLN A 43 -9.27 -8.63 -25.14
C GLN A 43 -8.39 -9.32 -24.09
N LEU A 44 -8.62 -9.11 -22.78
CA LEU A 44 -7.87 -9.79 -21.72
C LEU A 44 -8.12 -11.31 -21.73
N THR A 45 -9.37 -11.74 -21.88
CA THR A 45 -9.75 -13.15 -22.01
C THR A 45 -9.07 -13.78 -23.23
N ALA A 46 -8.99 -13.06 -24.35
CA ALA A 46 -8.23 -13.53 -25.51
C ALA A 46 -6.72 -13.69 -25.21
N ARG A 47 -6.14 -12.89 -24.31
CA ARG A 47 -4.74 -13.08 -23.87
C ARG A 47 -4.58 -14.34 -23.03
N ILE A 48 -5.49 -14.63 -22.10
CA ILE A 48 -5.47 -15.85 -21.29
C ILE A 48 -5.64 -17.09 -22.18
N ASN A 49 -6.68 -17.12 -23.01
CA ASN A 49 -7.07 -18.33 -23.73
C ASN A 49 -6.16 -18.64 -24.93
N ASN A 50 -5.65 -17.61 -25.62
CA ASN A 50 -4.92 -17.79 -26.88
C ASN A 50 -3.40 -17.71 -26.76
N CYS A 51 -2.86 -17.17 -25.66
CA CYS A 51 -1.41 -17.02 -25.50
C CYS A 51 -0.85 -18.06 -24.53
N ASN A 52 0.01 -18.96 -25.02
CA ASN A 52 0.79 -19.85 -24.16
C ASN A 52 2.16 -19.23 -23.82
N ILE A 53 2.14 -18.00 -23.28
CA ILE A 53 3.35 -17.26 -22.88
C ILE A 53 3.19 -16.75 -21.46
N TRP A 54 4.06 -17.21 -20.55
CA TRP A 54 3.96 -16.93 -19.11
C TRP A 54 3.88 -15.43 -18.80
N SER A 55 4.81 -14.63 -19.34
CA SER A 55 4.86 -13.19 -19.06
C SER A 55 3.65 -12.43 -19.59
N VAL A 56 2.99 -12.95 -20.63
CA VAL A 56 1.75 -12.39 -21.18
C VAL A 56 0.59 -12.67 -20.23
N VAL A 57 0.40 -13.94 -19.85
CA VAL A 57 -0.69 -14.36 -18.96
C VAL A 57 -0.56 -13.70 -17.60
N TYR A 58 0.65 -13.74 -17.02
CA TYR A 58 0.92 -13.13 -15.72
C TYR A 58 0.67 -11.61 -15.74
N LYS A 59 1.04 -10.91 -16.81
CA LYS A 59 0.71 -9.48 -16.95
C LYS A 59 -0.76 -9.19 -17.21
N THR A 60 -1.50 -10.11 -17.83
CA THR A 60 -2.96 -10.01 -17.93
C THR A 60 -3.58 -10.01 -16.53
N LEU A 61 -3.14 -10.90 -15.64
CA LEU A 61 -3.57 -10.91 -14.24
C LEU A 61 -3.17 -9.64 -13.49
N ILE A 62 -1.97 -9.09 -13.73
CA ILE A 62 -1.56 -7.79 -13.17
C ILE A 62 -2.51 -6.67 -13.62
N VAL A 63 -2.89 -6.63 -14.91
CA VAL A 63 -3.84 -5.63 -15.41
C VAL A 63 -5.21 -5.80 -14.75
N VAL A 64 -5.69 -7.03 -14.57
CA VAL A 64 -6.94 -7.30 -13.82
C VAL A 64 -6.84 -6.81 -12.38
N HIS A 65 -5.72 -7.09 -11.70
CA HIS A 65 -5.47 -6.58 -10.35
C HIS A 65 -5.54 -5.03 -10.34
N LEU A 66 -4.86 -4.35 -11.27
CA LEU A 66 -4.93 -2.88 -11.37
C LEU A 66 -6.36 -2.37 -11.66
N MET A 67 -7.14 -3.07 -12.47
CA MET A 67 -8.55 -2.74 -12.72
C MET A 67 -9.42 -2.90 -11.47
N ILE A 68 -9.07 -3.79 -10.54
CA ILE A 68 -9.74 -3.94 -9.25
C ILE A 68 -9.34 -2.78 -8.32
N SER A 69 -8.04 -2.52 -8.19
CA SER A 69 -7.53 -1.58 -7.19
C SER A 69 -7.71 -0.11 -7.58
N ILE A 70 -7.59 0.23 -8.88
CA ILE A 70 -7.56 1.62 -9.36
C ILE A 70 -8.75 1.95 -10.27
N GLY A 71 -9.28 0.97 -11.01
CA GLY A 71 -10.42 1.18 -11.92
C GLY A 71 -11.71 1.58 -11.21
N GLU A 72 -12.81 1.59 -11.96
CA GLU A 72 -14.14 1.89 -11.47
C GLU A 72 -14.55 0.93 -10.35
N GLN A 73 -15.06 1.48 -9.25
CA GLN A 73 -15.25 0.75 -8.01
C GLN A 73 -16.23 -0.40 -8.18
N GLY A 74 -15.79 -1.60 -7.79
CA GLY A 74 -16.62 -2.81 -7.81
C GLY A 74 -17.01 -3.32 -9.20
N VAL A 75 -16.74 -2.63 -10.32
CA VAL A 75 -17.10 -3.09 -11.68
C VAL A 75 -16.35 -4.37 -12.03
N THR A 76 -15.03 -4.33 -11.93
CA THR A 76 -14.16 -5.47 -12.26
C THR A 76 -14.45 -6.68 -11.37
N LEU A 77 -14.54 -6.47 -10.05
CA LEU A 77 -14.89 -7.53 -9.09
C LEU A 77 -16.26 -8.13 -9.37
N ARG A 78 -17.28 -7.30 -9.63
CA ARG A 78 -18.66 -7.75 -9.93
C ARG A 78 -18.72 -8.59 -11.20
N TYR A 79 -17.97 -8.23 -12.23
CA TYR A 79 -17.90 -9.01 -13.46
C TYR A 79 -17.26 -10.37 -13.21
N PHE A 80 -16.04 -10.41 -12.69
CA PHE A 80 -15.31 -11.67 -12.50
C PHE A 80 -15.92 -12.57 -11.41
N ALA A 81 -16.63 -12.02 -10.43
CA ALA A 81 -17.44 -12.81 -9.50
C ALA A 81 -18.48 -13.71 -10.19
N LYS A 82 -18.97 -13.29 -11.38
CA LYS A 82 -19.90 -14.08 -12.22
C LYS A 82 -19.19 -14.91 -13.29
N ASN A 83 -17.91 -14.65 -13.53
CA ASN A 83 -17.12 -15.23 -14.62
C ASN A 83 -15.78 -15.79 -14.11
N LEU A 84 -15.84 -16.67 -13.11
CA LEU A 84 -14.65 -17.27 -12.50
C LEU A 84 -13.85 -18.17 -13.44
N GLU A 85 -14.45 -18.62 -14.56
CA GLU A 85 -13.78 -19.38 -15.63
C GLU A 85 -12.62 -18.61 -16.29
N PHE A 86 -12.60 -17.27 -16.17
CA PHE A 86 -11.46 -16.46 -16.60
C PHE A 86 -10.14 -16.90 -15.95
N PHE A 87 -10.20 -17.40 -14.71
CA PHE A 87 -9.05 -17.87 -13.94
C PHE A 87 -8.73 -19.36 -14.22
N ASN A 88 -9.31 -19.97 -15.25
CA ASN A 88 -8.88 -21.31 -15.67
C ASN A 88 -7.65 -21.20 -16.58
N LEU A 89 -6.48 -21.49 -16.01
CA LEU A 89 -5.18 -21.40 -16.69
C LEU A 89 -4.63 -22.75 -17.19
N GLU A 90 -5.48 -23.79 -17.33
CA GLU A 90 -5.07 -25.16 -17.72
C GLU A 90 -4.10 -25.20 -18.90
N ARG A 91 -4.36 -24.42 -19.97
CA ARG A 91 -3.55 -24.41 -21.18
C ARG A 91 -2.07 -24.11 -20.91
N ILE A 92 -1.79 -23.12 -20.06
CA ILE A 92 -0.42 -22.72 -19.76
C ILE A 92 0.18 -23.56 -18.62
N LEU A 93 -0.63 -23.98 -17.65
CA LEU A 93 -0.17 -24.83 -16.54
C LEU A 93 0.26 -26.23 -17.02
N ASN A 94 -0.33 -26.74 -18.11
CA ASN A 94 0.09 -28.00 -18.74
C ASN A 94 1.26 -27.85 -19.73
N SER A 95 1.84 -26.65 -19.85
CA SER A 95 2.92 -26.37 -20.81
C SER A 95 4.28 -26.76 -20.24
N SER A 96 5.01 -27.63 -20.94
CA SER A 96 6.41 -27.97 -20.59
C SER A 96 7.43 -26.88 -20.93
N LYS A 97 6.99 -25.75 -21.51
CA LYS A 97 7.87 -24.65 -21.94
C LYS A 97 8.35 -23.75 -20.79
N TRP A 98 7.67 -23.78 -19.65
CA TRP A 98 7.91 -22.85 -18.54
C TRP A 98 8.41 -23.61 -17.32
N SER A 99 9.21 -22.93 -16.49
CA SER A 99 9.72 -23.56 -15.27
C SER A 99 8.57 -23.83 -14.29
N GLN A 100 8.71 -24.88 -13.48
CA GLN A 100 7.69 -25.19 -12.47
C GLN A 100 7.50 -24.03 -11.48
N ASN A 101 8.56 -23.30 -11.15
CA ASN A 101 8.49 -22.14 -10.26
C ASN A 101 7.65 -21.02 -10.87
N ASP A 102 7.83 -20.72 -12.16
CA ASP A 102 7.02 -19.72 -12.86
C ASP A 102 5.53 -20.11 -12.90
N LEU A 103 5.25 -21.39 -13.20
CA LEU A 103 3.87 -21.91 -13.24
C LEU A 103 3.20 -21.87 -11.86
N VAL A 104 3.93 -22.22 -10.80
CA VAL A 104 3.44 -22.16 -9.42
C VAL A 104 3.19 -20.71 -8.99
N ALA A 105 4.09 -19.77 -9.34
CA ALA A 105 3.90 -18.34 -9.09
C ALA A 105 2.64 -17.81 -9.80
N LEU A 106 2.43 -18.22 -11.06
CA LEU A 106 1.24 -17.87 -11.83
C LEU A 106 -0.03 -18.42 -11.18
N GLN A 107 -0.05 -19.69 -10.80
CA GLN A 107 -1.21 -20.34 -10.17
C GLN A 107 -1.59 -19.70 -8.84
N ARG A 108 -0.60 -19.34 -8.01
CA ARG A 108 -0.84 -18.67 -6.71
C ARG A 108 -1.45 -17.28 -6.90
N TYR A 109 -0.98 -16.54 -7.89
CA TYR A 109 -1.45 -15.18 -8.16
C TYR A 109 -2.85 -15.18 -8.76
N ASP A 110 -3.10 -16.10 -9.69
CA ASP A 110 -4.42 -16.40 -10.23
C ASP A 110 -5.43 -16.75 -9.13
N ASN A 111 -5.08 -17.71 -8.27
CA ASN A 111 -5.94 -18.15 -7.19
C ASN A 111 -6.27 -17.03 -6.21
N TYR A 112 -5.31 -16.15 -5.88
CA TYR A 112 -5.58 -14.97 -5.05
C TYR A 112 -6.67 -14.07 -5.66
N LEU A 113 -6.53 -13.71 -6.94
CA LEU A 113 -7.51 -12.87 -7.64
C LEU A 113 -8.87 -13.58 -7.76
N LYS A 114 -8.87 -14.88 -8.04
CA LYS A 114 -10.08 -15.72 -8.10
C LYS A 114 -10.83 -15.70 -6.77
N ILE A 115 -10.14 -15.91 -5.65
CA ILE A 115 -10.76 -15.86 -4.32
C ILE A 115 -11.28 -14.46 -4.03
N ARG A 116 -10.53 -13.40 -4.32
CA ARG A 116 -10.99 -12.02 -4.12
C ARG A 116 -12.29 -11.74 -4.88
N CYS A 117 -12.41 -12.18 -6.13
CA CYS A 117 -13.66 -12.07 -6.91
C CYS A 117 -14.79 -12.94 -6.35
N ARG A 118 -14.51 -14.17 -5.91
CA ARG A 118 -15.50 -15.09 -5.33
C ARG A 118 -16.10 -14.52 -4.04
N GLU A 119 -15.25 -14.04 -3.14
CA GLU A 119 -15.68 -13.46 -1.86
C GLU A 119 -16.47 -12.16 -2.06
N PHE A 120 -16.05 -11.30 -2.99
CA PHE A 120 -16.88 -10.16 -3.42
C PHE A 120 -18.25 -10.63 -3.94
N GLY A 121 -18.30 -11.77 -4.62
CA GLY A 121 -19.53 -12.40 -5.08
C GLY A 121 -20.53 -12.71 -3.96
N LYS A 122 -20.06 -13.08 -2.76
CA LYS A 122 -20.89 -13.39 -1.60
C LYS A 122 -21.42 -12.14 -0.92
N TYR A 123 -20.53 -11.20 -0.59
CA TYR A 123 -20.87 -10.04 0.27
C TYR A 123 -21.17 -8.75 -0.49
N LYS A 124 -20.82 -8.69 -1.79
CA LYS A 124 -20.92 -7.50 -2.64
C LYS A 124 -20.17 -6.28 -2.08
N LEU A 125 -19.10 -6.53 -1.33
CA LEU A 125 -18.25 -5.54 -0.70
C LEU A 125 -16.80 -5.79 -1.11
N ASP A 126 -16.09 -4.75 -1.53
CA ASP A 126 -14.64 -4.78 -1.67
C ASP A 126 -14.03 -4.40 -0.31
N PHE A 127 -13.56 -5.39 0.44
CA PHE A 127 -13.00 -5.16 1.78
C PHE A 127 -11.86 -4.13 1.80
N ILE A 128 -11.21 -3.84 0.67
CA ILE A 128 -10.14 -2.83 0.59
C ILE A 128 -10.72 -1.42 0.38
N ARG A 129 -11.68 -1.26 -0.55
CA ARG A 129 -12.21 0.06 -0.95
C ARG A 129 -13.45 0.48 -0.16
N ASP A 130 -14.23 -0.48 0.30
CA ASP A 130 -15.47 -0.29 1.06
C ASP A 130 -15.25 -0.47 2.58
N ALA A 131 -14.00 -0.44 3.04
CA ALA A 131 -13.65 -0.62 4.45
C ALA A 131 -14.49 0.27 5.38
N HIS A 132 -14.69 1.53 5.04
CA HIS A 132 -15.52 2.45 5.84
C HIS A 132 -17.01 2.04 5.90
N VAL A 133 -17.58 1.55 4.80
CA VAL A 133 -18.97 1.05 4.76
C VAL A 133 -19.11 -0.20 5.61
N PHE A 134 -18.08 -1.04 5.55
CA PHE A 134 -17.97 -2.28 6.31
C PHE A 134 -17.82 -2.03 7.81
N LEU A 135 -17.05 -1.02 8.21
CA LEU A 135 -16.81 -0.64 9.61
C LEU A 135 -17.97 0.15 10.23
N ASN A 136 -18.75 0.89 9.43
CA ASN A 136 -19.88 1.71 9.90
C ASN A 136 -21.23 0.97 9.94
N LYS A 137 -21.32 -0.26 9.43
CA LYS A 137 -22.50 -1.10 9.61
C LYS A 137 -22.55 -1.54 11.07
N ASP A 138 -23.30 -0.80 11.88
CA ASP A 138 -23.72 -1.09 13.27
C ASP A 138 -23.05 -2.34 13.88
N ASN A 139 -21.82 -2.16 14.36
CA ASN A 139 -21.06 -3.01 15.28
C ASN A 139 -20.91 -4.52 15.00
N ASN A 140 -21.43 -5.08 13.91
CA ASN A 140 -21.29 -6.49 13.60
C ASN A 140 -20.62 -6.67 12.24
N LEU A 141 -19.30 -6.66 12.31
CA LEU A 141 -18.50 -7.48 11.43
C LEU A 141 -18.96 -8.93 11.62
N GLY A 142 -19.88 -9.35 10.76
CA GLY A 142 -20.38 -10.72 10.77
C GLY A 142 -19.18 -11.67 10.73
N LEU A 143 -19.20 -12.66 11.61
CA LEU A 143 -18.15 -13.67 11.75
C LEU A 143 -17.74 -14.26 10.40
N GLU A 144 -18.72 -14.52 9.54
CA GLU A 144 -18.54 -14.96 8.14
C GLU A 144 -17.68 -14.01 7.30
N MET A 145 -17.85 -12.69 7.46
CA MET A 145 -17.09 -11.70 6.69
C MET A 145 -15.63 -11.65 7.16
N VAL A 146 -15.39 -11.80 8.48
CA VAL A 146 -14.02 -11.90 9.01
C VAL A 146 -13.33 -13.16 8.49
N GLU A 147 -14.06 -14.29 8.46
CA GLU A 147 -13.58 -15.53 7.85
C GLU A 147 -13.26 -15.36 6.35
N SER A 148 -14.13 -14.67 5.60
CA SER A 148 -13.90 -14.35 4.19
C SER A 148 -12.62 -13.53 3.97
N ILE A 149 -12.35 -12.54 4.83
CA ILE A 149 -11.12 -11.75 4.79
C ILE A 149 -9.89 -12.62 5.08
N LEU A 150 -9.98 -13.52 6.06
CA LEU A 150 -8.91 -14.49 6.36
C LEU A 150 -8.62 -15.37 5.15
N ASP A 151 -9.63 -15.89 4.46
CA ASP A 151 -9.47 -16.69 3.24
C ASP A 151 -8.74 -15.91 2.12
N ILE A 152 -9.09 -14.65 1.92
CA ILE A 152 -8.41 -13.78 0.95
C ILE A 152 -6.94 -13.60 1.37
N ILE A 153 -6.66 -13.30 2.64
CA ILE A 153 -5.28 -13.11 3.13
C ILE A 153 -4.47 -14.41 3.03
N LYS A 154 -5.03 -15.55 3.42
CA LYS A 154 -4.39 -16.87 3.31
C LYS A 154 -3.99 -17.18 1.87
N THR A 155 -4.84 -16.87 0.89
CA THR A 155 -4.48 -17.05 -0.53
C THR A 155 -3.46 -16.03 -1.04
N LEU A 156 -3.48 -14.81 -0.51
CA LEU A 156 -2.48 -13.78 -0.78
C LEU A 156 -1.09 -14.23 -0.33
N VAL A 157 -0.92 -14.58 0.95
CA VAL A 157 0.39 -14.93 1.53
C VAL A 157 0.97 -16.23 0.97
N ARG A 158 0.14 -17.09 0.36
CA ARG A 158 0.60 -18.26 -0.41
C ARG A 158 1.42 -17.89 -1.65
N ASN A 159 1.39 -16.65 -2.12
CA ASN A 159 2.24 -16.12 -3.19
C ASN A 159 3.71 -15.98 -2.75
N ARG A 160 4.36 -17.08 -2.37
CA ARG A 160 5.75 -17.05 -1.91
C ARG A 160 6.71 -16.84 -3.08
N TYR A 161 7.58 -15.84 -2.95
CA TYR A 161 8.68 -15.54 -3.87
C TYR A 161 10.00 -15.56 -3.11
N SER A 162 11.09 -15.99 -3.75
CA SER A 162 12.41 -15.81 -3.16
C SER A 162 12.91 -14.38 -3.36
N SER A 163 13.84 -13.92 -2.51
CA SER A 163 14.48 -12.60 -2.69
C SER A 163 15.19 -12.51 -4.05
N TYR A 164 15.74 -13.63 -4.54
CA TYR A 164 16.35 -13.71 -5.87
C TYR A 164 15.32 -13.49 -6.99
N ASP A 165 14.15 -14.13 -6.92
CA ASP A 165 13.09 -13.97 -7.93
C ASP A 165 12.63 -12.52 -8.00
N LEU A 166 12.42 -11.89 -6.85
CA LEU A 166 11.98 -10.50 -6.76
C LEU A 166 13.04 -9.52 -7.29
N GLN A 167 14.32 -9.76 -7.03
CA GLN A 167 15.40 -8.88 -7.53
C GLN A 167 15.63 -9.03 -9.04
N ASN A 168 15.50 -10.25 -9.59
CA ASN A 168 15.84 -10.54 -10.98
C ASN A 168 14.65 -10.52 -11.94
N ASN A 169 13.42 -10.56 -11.43
CA ASN A 169 12.21 -10.53 -12.26
C ASN A 169 11.34 -9.29 -11.93
N PRO A 170 11.48 -8.19 -12.71
CA PRO A 170 10.71 -6.97 -12.49
C PRO A 170 9.19 -7.15 -12.56
N VAL A 171 8.69 -8.17 -13.27
CA VAL A 171 7.25 -8.47 -13.36
C VAL A 171 6.75 -9.06 -12.04
N LEU A 172 7.50 -10.00 -11.46
CA LEU A 172 7.17 -10.58 -10.15
C LEU A 172 7.28 -9.53 -9.04
N MET A 173 8.33 -8.71 -9.05
CA MET A 173 8.45 -7.58 -8.12
C MET A 173 7.25 -6.64 -8.20
N TYR A 174 6.77 -6.32 -9.41
CA TYR A 174 5.62 -5.45 -9.58
C TYR A 174 4.34 -6.07 -9.02
N ALA A 175 4.07 -7.36 -9.31
CA ALA A 175 2.93 -8.05 -8.72
C ALA A 175 3.03 -8.18 -7.20
N PHE A 176 4.22 -8.47 -6.68
CA PHE A 176 4.48 -8.55 -5.24
C PHE A 176 4.20 -7.23 -4.52
N LYS A 177 4.57 -6.09 -5.12
CA LYS A 177 4.22 -4.76 -4.58
C LYS A 177 2.71 -4.55 -4.48
N LEU A 178 1.94 -4.96 -5.49
CA LEU A 178 0.48 -4.89 -5.46
C LEU A 178 -0.09 -5.79 -4.34
N LEU A 179 0.42 -7.03 -4.21
CA LEU A 179 0.03 -7.94 -3.14
C LEU A 179 0.32 -7.37 -1.75
N ILE A 180 1.45 -6.69 -1.55
CA ILE A 180 1.78 -6.05 -0.26
C ILE A 180 0.82 -4.89 0.04
N GLN A 181 0.47 -4.08 -0.96
CA GLN A 181 -0.49 -2.99 -0.78
C GLN A 181 -1.86 -3.53 -0.35
N ASP A 182 -2.34 -4.57 -1.04
CA ASP A 182 -3.60 -5.22 -0.68
C ASP A 182 -3.53 -5.86 0.70
N LEU A 183 -2.43 -6.57 1.01
CA LEU A 183 -2.26 -7.25 2.29
C LEU A 183 -2.33 -6.28 3.46
N LEU A 184 -1.66 -5.13 3.37
CA LEU A 184 -1.68 -4.13 4.44
C LEU A 184 -3.09 -3.56 4.65
N ALA A 185 -3.84 -3.32 3.57
CA ALA A 185 -5.21 -2.83 3.67
C ALA A 185 -6.16 -3.90 4.25
N LEU A 186 -6.11 -5.13 3.74
CA LEU A 186 -6.90 -6.26 4.22
C LEU A 186 -6.60 -6.57 5.69
N TYR A 187 -5.33 -6.52 6.09
CA TYR A 187 -4.93 -6.80 7.47
C TYR A 187 -5.43 -5.74 8.45
N ASN A 188 -5.48 -4.46 8.04
CA ASN A 188 -6.13 -3.43 8.84
C ASN A 188 -7.61 -3.75 9.05
N VAL A 189 -8.32 -4.12 8.00
CA VAL A 189 -9.75 -4.45 8.08
C VAL A 189 -9.99 -5.72 8.90
N LEU A 190 -9.11 -6.72 8.79
CA LEU A 190 -9.13 -7.93 9.62
C LEU A 190 -8.93 -7.62 11.11
N ASN A 191 -7.98 -6.74 11.44
CA ASN A 191 -7.71 -6.36 12.83
C ASN A 191 -8.94 -5.70 13.48
N GLU A 192 -9.63 -4.80 12.77
CA GLU A 192 -10.89 -4.21 13.24
C GLU A 192 -11.99 -5.28 13.38
N GLY A 193 -12.09 -6.19 12.40
CA GLY A 193 -12.94 -7.39 12.44
C GLY A 193 -12.78 -8.18 13.73
N VAL A 194 -11.56 -8.55 14.05
CA VAL A 194 -11.22 -9.35 15.23
C VAL A 194 -11.44 -8.57 16.53
N ILE A 195 -11.14 -7.27 16.58
CA ILE A 195 -11.46 -6.44 17.74
C ILE A 195 -12.96 -6.52 18.05
N ASN A 196 -13.81 -6.33 17.03
CA ASN A 196 -15.27 -6.36 17.21
C ASN A 196 -15.77 -7.74 17.67
N LEU A 197 -15.23 -8.83 17.12
CA LEU A 197 -15.56 -10.20 17.57
C LEU A 197 -15.15 -10.45 19.03
N LEU A 198 -14.01 -9.91 19.47
CA LEU A 198 -13.54 -10.07 20.85
C LEU A 198 -14.33 -9.21 21.85
N GLU A 199 -14.91 -8.09 21.42
CA GLU A 199 -15.73 -7.22 22.27
C GLU A 199 -17.05 -7.86 22.70
N SER A 200 -17.69 -8.59 21.79
CA SER A 200 -18.98 -9.26 22.03
C SER A 200 -18.85 -10.71 22.46
N PHE A 201 -17.63 -11.29 22.49
CA PHE A 201 -17.41 -12.73 22.68
C PHE A 201 -18.14 -13.36 23.88
N PHE A 202 -18.15 -12.68 25.03
CA PHE A 202 -18.78 -13.20 26.26
C PHE A 202 -20.30 -13.09 26.27
N ASP A 203 -20.86 -12.32 25.34
CA ASP A 203 -22.30 -12.16 25.15
C ASP A 203 -22.84 -13.10 24.05
N LEU A 204 -21.96 -13.85 23.37
CA LEU A 204 -22.32 -14.80 22.30
C LEU A 204 -22.93 -16.09 22.85
N ASP A 205 -23.84 -16.67 22.06
CA ASP A 205 -24.30 -18.03 22.26
C ASP A 205 -23.15 -19.03 22.06
N TYR A 206 -23.24 -20.21 22.70
CA TYR A 206 -22.16 -21.20 22.68
C TYR A 206 -21.63 -21.55 21.28
N LYS A 207 -22.53 -21.71 20.29
CA LYS A 207 -22.14 -22.04 18.91
C LYS A 207 -21.35 -20.91 18.24
N ASP A 208 -21.80 -19.68 18.44
CA ASP A 208 -21.17 -18.50 17.86
C ASP A 208 -19.85 -18.18 18.56
N ALA A 209 -19.77 -18.42 19.88
CA ALA A 209 -18.52 -18.33 20.63
C ALA A 209 -17.50 -19.40 20.19
N GLU A 210 -17.94 -20.63 19.91
CA GLU A 210 -17.08 -21.71 19.40
C GLU A 210 -16.53 -21.39 18.00
N TRP A 211 -17.38 -20.87 17.11
CA TRP A 211 -16.95 -20.44 15.78
C TRP A 211 -16.03 -19.22 15.84
N THR A 212 -16.35 -18.23 16.69
CA THR A 212 -15.50 -17.05 16.92
C THR A 212 -14.11 -17.43 17.43
N LEU A 213 -14.04 -18.39 18.35
CA LEU A 213 -12.77 -18.92 18.84
C LEU A 213 -11.96 -19.59 17.73
N THR A 214 -12.62 -20.34 16.85
CA THR A 214 -11.98 -20.96 15.68
C THR A 214 -11.41 -19.91 14.74
N VAL A 215 -12.19 -18.87 14.41
CA VAL A 215 -11.75 -17.74 13.58
C VAL A 215 -10.61 -16.98 14.26
N TYR A 216 -10.62 -16.82 15.57
CA TYR A 216 -9.54 -16.16 16.31
C TYR A 216 -8.23 -16.97 16.29
N LYS A 217 -8.30 -18.30 16.40
CA LYS A 217 -7.12 -19.18 16.23
C LYS A 217 -6.55 -19.06 14.82
N ASP A 218 -7.42 -19.14 13.82
CA ASP A 218 -7.05 -18.96 12.41
C ASP A 218 -6.41 -17.60 12.14
N PHE A 219 -6.91 -16.55 12.79
CA PHE A 219 -6.31 -15.21 12.74
C PHE A 219 -4.88 -15.21 13.28
N VAL A 220 -4.65 -15.81 14.44
CA VAL A 220 -3.31 -15.88 15.06
C VAL A 220 -2.32 -16.60 14.14
N ASP A 221 -2.68 -17.76 13.60
CA ASP A 221 -1.83 -18.52 12.69
C ASP A 221 -1.57 -17.75 11.39
N THR A 222 -2.62 -17.12 10.84
CA THR A 222 -2.50 -16.28 9.64
C THR A 222 -1.59 -15.08 9.88
N THR A 223 -1.60 -14.48 11.08
CA THR A 223 -0.71 -13.37 11.42
C THR A 223 0.76 -13.78 11.37
N GLU A 224 1.13 -14.99 11.79
CA GLU A 224 2.52 -15.47 11.67
C GLU A 224 2.94 -15.54 10.19
N ASP A 225 2.06 -16.06 9.34
CA ASP A 225 2.26 -16.14 7.90
C ASP A 225 2.40 -14.76 7.24
N VAL A 226 1.58 -13.79 7.67
CA VAL A 226 1.64 -12.39 7.23
C VAL A 226 2.97 -11.77 7.63
N VAL A 227 3.39 -11.92 8.89
CA VAL A 227 4.69 -11.40 9.36
C VAL A 227 5.85 -12.00 8.57
N ALA A 228 5.83 -13.31 8.32
CA ALA A 228 6.84 -13.98 7.50
C ALA A 228 6.84 -13.45 6.05
N TYR A 229 5.66 -13.22 5.47
CA TYR A 229 5.51 -12.66 4.13
C TYR A 229 6.05 -11.22 4.03
N LEU A 230 5.73 -10.36 4.99
CA LEU A 230 6.21 -8.97 5.02
C LEU A 230 7.73 -8.88 5.23
N LYS A 231 8.35 -9.84 5.95
CA LYS A 231 9.81 -9.91 6.10
C LYS A 231 10.52 -10.06 4.74
N ILE A 232 9.94 -10.82 3.80
CA ILE A 232 10.48 -10.96 2.45
C ILE A 232 10.49 -9.59 1.75
N GLY A 233 9.40 -8.82 1.85
CA GLY A 233 9.33 -7.47 1.30
C GLY A 233 10.36 -6.51 1.89
N LYS A 234 10.60 -6.58 3.20
CA LYS A 234 11.66 -5.79 3.85
C LYS A 234 13.05 -6.18 3.34
N SER A 235 13.31 -7.48 3.12
CA SER A 235 14.60 -7.96 2.62
C SER A 235 14.96 -7.44 1.22
N VAL A 236 13.96 -7.07 0.42
CA VAL A 236 14.13 -6.48 -0.92
C VAL A 236 14.02 -4.96 -0.92
N GLY A 237 14.11 -4.32 0.25
CA GLY A 237 14.19 -2.86 0.41
C GLY A 237 12.84 -2.13 0.42
N MET A 238 11.71 -2.84 0.57
CA MET A 238 10.41 -2.17 0.71
C MET A 238 10.24 -1.58 2.11
N GLN A 239 9.74 -0.34 2.16
CA GLN A 239 9.34 0.31 3.41
C GLN A 239 7.98 -0.23 3.84
N ILE A 240 7.99 -1.16 4.80
CA ILE A 240 6.79 -1.87 5.27
C ILE A 240 6.67 -1.67 6.79
N PRO A 241 5.46 -1.37 7.32
CA PRO A 241 5.22 -1.29 8.76
C PRO A 241 5.63 -2.57 9.50
N VAL A 242 6.01 -2.43 10.76
CA VAL A 242 6.26 -3.59 11.64
C VAL A 242 4.92 -4.00 12.25
N ILE A 243 4.46 -5.23 11.95
CA ILE A 243 3.31 -5.82 12.64
C ILE A 243 3.79 -6.40 13.97
N LYS A 244 3.10 -6.05 15.07
CA LYS A 244 3.42 -6.56 16.41
C LYS A 244 2.85 -7.97 16.57
N HIS A 245 3.49 -8.74 17.44
CA HIS A 245 3.05 -10.09 17.77
C HIS A 245 1.69 -10.09 18.49
N ILE A 246 0.84 -11.07 18.18
CA ILE A 246 -0.48 -11.29 18.78
C ILE A 246 -0.32 -12.29 19.92
N THR A 247 -0.88 -12.03 21.11
CA THR A 247 -0.66 -12.94 22.24
C THR A 247 -1.52 -14.19 22.13
N THR A 248 -0.89 -15.37 22.18
CA THR A 248 -1.59 -16.66 22.20
C THR A 248 -2.22 -16.97 23.55
N LYS A 249 -1.87 -16.21 24.61
CA LYS A 249 -2.43 -16.40 25.96
C LYS A 249 -3.95 -16.22 25.98
N LEU A 250 -4.48 -15.34 25.13
CA LEU A 250 -5.91 -15.09 25.05
C LEU A 250 -6.68 -16.33 24.59
N ILE A 251 -6.10 -17.18 23.74
CA ILE A 251 -6.76 -18.40 23.23
C ILE A 251 -7.20 -19.30 24.39
N ARG A 252 -6.30 -19.57 25.35
CA ARG A 252 -6.60 -20.42 26.51
C ARG A 252 -7.73 -19.83 27.36
N SER A 253 -7.72 -18.52 27.55
CA SER A 253 -8.76 -17.81 28.30
C SER A 253 -10.14 -17.93 27.64
N LEU A 254 -10.21 -17.88 26.31
CA LEU A 254 -11.45 -18.05 25.55
C LEU A 254 -11.92 -19.52 25.57
N GLU A 255 -11.00 -20.48 25.45
CA GLU A 255 -11.28 -21.93 25.58
C GLU A 255 -11.87 -22.26 26.95
N ASP A 256 -11.27 -21.75 28.03
CA ASP A 256 -11.78 -21.96 29.38
C ASP A 256 -13.17 -21.37 29.56
N HIS A 257 -13.45 -20.20 28.97
CA HIS A 257 -14.80 -19.63 29.01
C HIS A 257 -15.81 -20.54 28.30
N LEU A 258 -15.50 -20.98 27.09
CA LEU A 258 -16.35 -21.88 26.31
C LEU A 258 -16.63 -23.20 27.08
N HIS A 259 -15.61 -23.76 27.74
CA HIS A 259 -15.75 -24.98 28.52
C HIS A 259 -16.68 -24.81 29.74
N ASN A 260 -16.57 -23.68 30.44
CA ASN A 260 -17.44 -23.35 31.58
C ASN A 260 -18.90 -23.12 31.14
N THR A 261 -19.11 -22.45 30.00
CA THR A 261 -20.44 -22.24 29.41
C THR A 261 -21.10 -23.55 28.99
N LYS A 262 -20.33 -24.53 28.48
CA LYS A 262 -20.83 -25.88 28.16
C LYS A 262 -21.32 -26.66 29.39
N GLN A 263 -20.66 -26.48 30.53
CA GLN A 263 -20.97 -27.19 31.78
C GLN A 263 -22.13 -26.59 32.57
N GLN A 264 -22.59 -25.37 32.23
CA GLN A 264 -23.82 -24.79 32.73
C GLN A 264 -24.95 -24.98 31.70
N PRO A 265 -25.62 -26.15 31.65
CA PRO A 265 -26.84 -26.27 30.87
C PRO A 265 -27.88 -25.28 31.42
N GLN A 266 -28.56 -24.57 30.51
CA GLN A 266 -29.68 -23.67 30.78
C GLN A 266 -30.76 -24.36 31.64
N SER A 267 -30.61 -24.30 32.96
CA SER A 267 -31.60 -24.75 33.93
C SER A 267 -31.57 -23.80 35.11
N GLN A 268 -31.78 -22.50 34.86
CA GLN A 268 -32.12 -21.53 35.92
C GLN A 268 -32.53 -20.16 35.35
N SER A 269 -33.53 -20.14 34.47
CA SER A 269 -34.46 -19.02 34.44
C SER A 269 -35.71 -19.47 35.17
N GLN A 270 -36.01 -18.81 36.30
CA GLN A 270 -37.09 -19.07 37.27
C GLN A 270 -36.75 -19.98 38.46
N ASN A 271 -35.95 -19.44 39.39
CA ASN A 271 -36.35 -19.43 40.80
C ASN A 271 -35.54 -18.39 41.58
N ILE A 272 -36.00 -17.14 41.53
CA ILE A 272 -35.61 -16.12 42.51
C ILE A 272 -36.42 -16.42 43.76
N ASN A 273 -35.90 -17.26 44.66
CA ASN A 273 -36.03 -17.14 46.12
C ASN A 273 -35.44 -18.36 46.86
N LYS A 274 -34.59 -18.06 47.85
CA LYS A 274 -33.95 -18.94 48.85
C LYS A 274 -32.80 -19.77 48.25
N LEU A 275 -31.54 -19.68 48.70
CA LEU A 275 -31.09 -19.70 50.09
C LEU A 275 -29.65 -19.12 50.17
N LYS A 276 -29.37 -18.31 51.18
CA LYS A 276 -28.01 -17.88 51.55
C LYS A 276 -27.20 -19.08 52.02
N THR A 277 -26.06 -19.36 51.37
CA THR A 277 -24.88 -19.97 52.01
C THR A 277 -23.62 -19.34 51.42
N ASN A 278 -22.67 -19.03 52.30
CA ASN A 278 -21.42 -18.33 52.06
C ASN A 278 -20.34 -19.24 51.44
N ASP A 279 -19.31 -18.58 50.90
CA ASP A 279 -17.94 -19.08 50.67
C ASP A 279 -17.63 -19.88 49.40
N THR A 280 -17.72 -19.26 48.22
CA THR A 280 -16.81 -19.55 47.07
C THR A 280 -16.67 -18.45 46.00
N ASN A 281 -17.11 -17.21 46.24
CA ASN A 281 -17.28 -16.20 45.16
C ASN A 281 -16.14 -15.19 44.95
N ASN A 282 -14.98 -15.33 45.62
CA ASN A 282 -13.86 -14.40 45.45
C ASN A 282 -12.83 -14.82 44.38
N SER A 283 -12.71 -16.10 44.03
CA SER A 283 -11.77 -16.56 43.00
C SER A 283 -12.28 -16.38 41.57
N SER A 284 -13.60 -16.52 41.36
CA SER A 284 -14.25 -16.42 40.04
C SER A 284 -14.27 -14.99 39.49
N LYS A 285 -14.44 -13.97 40.36
CA LYS A 285 -14.35 -12.55 39.98
C LYS A 285 -12.94 -12.17 39.51
N SER A 286 -11.90 -12.66 40.19
CA SER A 286 -10.50 -12.39 39.81
C SER A 286 -10.14 -13.02 38.46
N ALA A 287 -10.62 -14.24 38.19
CA ALA A 287 -10.37 -14.91 36.90
C ALA A 287 -11.10 -14.22 35.73
N ALA A 288 -12.36 -13.80 35.91
CA ALA A 288 -13.10 -13.05 34.90
C ALA A 288 -12.45 -11.68 34.61
N GLU A 289 -11.99 -10.98 35.64
CA GLU A 289 -11.23 -9.72 35.49
C GLU A 289 -9.92 -9.93 34.72
N GLN A 290 -9.17 -11.00 35.00
CA GLN A 290 -7.95 -11.34 34.26
C GLN A 290 -8.22 -11.62 32.77
N ARG A 291 -9.31 -12.34 32.44
CA ARG A 291 -9.70 -12.61 31.04
C ARG A 291 -10.04 -11.33 30.30
N LEU A 292 -10.79 -10.43 30.94
CA LEU A 292 -11.14 -9.13 30.35
C LEU A 292 -9.91 -8.23 30.17
N GLN A 293 -8.93 -8.30 31.08
CA GLN A 293 -7.66 -7.60 30.94
C GLN A 293 -6.86 -8.08 29.71
N GLN A 294 -6.80 -9.39 29.45
CA GLN A 294 -6.12 -9.93 28.27
C GLN A 294 -6.76 -9.49 26.95
N ILE A 295 -8.09 -9.43 26.89
CA ILE A 295 -8.80 -8.89 25.70
C ILE A 295 -8.51 -7.41 25.53
N ARG A 296 -8.55 -6.63 26.61
CA ARG A 296 -8.21 -5.20 26.57
C ARG A 296 -6.77 -4.96 26.09
N GLU A 297 -5.83 -5.79 26.54
CA GLU A 297 -4.44 -5.74 26.07
C GLU A 297 -4.34 -6.09 24.58
N GLN A 298 -4.97 -7.19 24.15
CA GLN A 298 -4.97 -7.60 22.75
C GLN A 298 -5.61 -6.55 21.84
N LYS A 299 -6.75 -5.98 22.25
CA LYS A 299 -7.42 -4.87 21.59
C LYS A 299 -6.51 -3.65 21.50
N ARG A 300 -5.82 -3.29 22.59
CA ARG A 300 -4.85 -2.17 22.59
C ARG A 300 -3.72 -2.40 21.59
N ILE A 301 -3.18 -3.62 21.50
CA ILE A 301 -2.12 -3.96 20.54
C ILE A 301 -2.63 -3.78 19.10
N LEU A 302 -3.82 -4.32 18.79
CA LEU A 302 -4.41 -4.22 17.45
C LEU A 302 -4.73 -2.76 17.08
N GLN A 303 -5.32 -1.99 18.00
CA GLN A 303 -5.59 -0.56 17.78
C GLN A 303 -4.31 0.24 17.55
N GLN A 304 -3.25 -0.05 18.31
CA GLN A 304 -1.97 0.61 18.10
C GLN A 304 -1.37 0.27 16.73
N GLN A 305 -1.48 -0.99 16.29
CA GLN A 305 -1.06 -1.39 14.94
C GLN A 305 -1.82 -0.64 13.85
N LEU A 306 -3.14 -0.48 14.01
CA LEU A 306 -3.99 0.25 13.07
C LEU A 306 -3.56 1.72 12.95
N GLN A 307 -3.28 2.37 14.09
CA GLN A 307 -2.79 3.75 14.12
C GLN A 307 -1.42 3.90 13.45
N GLU A 308 -0.46 3.02 13.78
CA GLU A 308 0.89 3.04 13.20
C GLU A 308 0.85 2.76 11.68
N SER A 309 0.02 1.79 11.26
CA SER A 309 -0.20 1.43 9.85
C SER A 309 -0.77 2.61 9.05
N ASN A 310 -1.81 3.29 9.58
CA ASN A 310 -2.44 4.43 8.91
C ASN A 310 -1.50 5.64 8.78
N GLN A 311 -0.68 5.93 9.79
CA GLN A 311 0.31 7.02 9.73
C GLN A 311 1.39 6.77 8.66
N GLN A 312 1.87 5.53 8.56
CA GLN A 312 2.87 5.14 7.55
C GLN A 312 2.29 5.10 6.13
N GLN A 313 1.03 4.68 5.97
CA GLN A 313 0.33 4.73 4.68
C GLN A 313 0.09 6.17 4.20
N GLN A 314 -0.08 7.15 5.09
CA GLN A 314 -0.16 8.56 4.72
C GLN A 314 1.19 9.15 4.28
N SER A 315 2.30 8.73 4.90
CA SER A 315 3.64 9.16 4.49
C SER A 315 4.11 8.51 3.17
N LEU A 316 3.47 7.40 2.76
CA LEU A 316 3.57 6.84 1.41
C LEU A 316 2.72 7.61 0.36
N ARG A 317 1.93 8.62 0.77
CA ARG A 317 0.95 9.35 -0.07
C ARG A 317 1.19 10.85 -0.23
N THR A 318 2.35 11.43 0.08
CA THR A 318 2.54 12.90 -0.06
C THR A 318 2.65 13.36 -1.52
N PRO A 319 1.82 14.33 -1.96
CA PRO A 319 2.25 15.40 -2.84
C PRO A 319 2.18 16.75 -2.09
N THR A 320 3.28 17.52 -2.10
CA THR A 320 3.22 18.94 -1.75
C THR A 320 2.99 19.74 -3.03
N VAL A 321 1.73 19.95 -3.42
CA VAL A 321 1.32 21.03 -4.36
C VAL A 321 -0.10 21.51 -3.99
N PRO A 322 -0.37 22.82 -3.87
CA PRO A 322 -1.71 23.37 -3.61
C PRO A 322 -2.70 23.11 -4.76
N GLN A 323 -3.98 22.98 -4.40
CA GLN A 323 -5.13 22.63 -5.26
C GLN A 323 -5.20 23.37 -6.62
N GLN A 324 -5.31 22.59 -7.70
CA GLN A 324 -6.22 22.82 -8.83
C GLN A 324 -6.63 21.45 -9.44
N GLN A 325 -7.84 21.39 -9.99
CA GLN A 325 -8.66 20.19 -10.22
C GLN A 325 -8.03 19.09 -11.12
N GLY A 326 -8.19 17.84 -10.68
CA GLY A 326 -8.56 16.71 -11.56
C GLY A 326 -7.48 15.96 -12.34
N PHE A 327 -6.48 15.37 -11.69
CA PHE A 327 -5.72 14.25 -12.26
C PHE A 327 -5.42 13.16 -11.22
N LEU A 328 -5.67 11.91 -11.58
CA LEU A 328 -5.42 10.70 -10.79
C LEU A 328 -3.90 10.52 -10.61
N ASN A 329 -3.38 10.83 -9.42
CA ASN A 329 -1.97 10.56 -9.06
C ASN A 329 -1.83 9.21 -8.34
N ASN A 330 -0.88 8.37 -8.80
CA ASN A 330 -0.39 7.15 -8.13
C ASN A 330 1.16 7.13 -8.24
N PRO A 331 1.93 6.41 -7.39
CA PRO A 331 3.15 6.92 -6.75
C PRO A 331 4.44 6.26 -7.29
N PHE A 332 4.49 5.92 -8.58
CA PHE A 332 5.63 5.20 -9.15
C PHE A 332 6.07 5.77 -10.50
N THR A 333 6.55 7.03 -10.49
CA THR A 333 7.41 7.54 -11.56
C THR A 333 8.88 7.25 -11.21
N PRO A 334 9.64 6.56 -12.06
CA PRO A 334 11.09 6.58 -11.96
C PRO A 334 11.58 7.96 -12.40
N GLU A 335 12.29 8.66 -11.51
CA GLU A 335 12.90 9.96 -11.74
C GLU A 335 13.94 9.83 -12.87
N LEU A 336 13.68 10.48 -14.01
CA LEU A 336 14.63 10.61 -15.11
C LEU A 336 15.08 12.07 -15.16
N THR A 337 16.35 12.31 -14.85
CA THR A 337 17.00 13.61 -14.98
C THR A 337 17.09 14.00 -16.45
N THR A 338 16.42 15.07 -16.87
CA THR A 338 16.70 15.75 -18.15
C THR A 338 16.74 17.28 -17.97
N PRO A 339 17.62 18.00 -18.70
CA PRO A 339 17.94 19.40 -18.40
C PRO A 339 16.91 20.40 -18.93
N ASN A 340 16.83 21.52 -18.20
CA ASN A 340 15.99 22.70 -18.38
C ASN A 340 15.79 23.17 -19.85
N THR A 341 14.53 23.32 -20.23
CA THR A 341 14.11 24.31 -21.25
C THR A 341 13.17 25.29 -20.55
N ARG A 342 13.62 26.54 -20.34
CA ARG A 342 12.80 27.60 -19.73
C ARG A 342 11.84 28.17 -20.77
N ILE A 343 10.53 28.07 -20.50
CA ILE A 343 9.50 28.85 -21.18
C ILE A 343 8.98 29.87 -20.16
N SER A 344 9.15 31.14 -20.47
CA SER A 344 8.67 32.28 -19.68
C SER A 344 7.18 32.50 -19.95
N SER A 345 6.35 32.53 -18.90
CA SER A 345 4.97 33.05 -18.99
C SER A 345 4.76 34.11 -17.91
N MET A 346 4.59 35.35 -18.36
CA MET A 346 4.13 36.49 -17.57
C MET A 346 2.61 36.44 -17.42
N ALA A 347 2.10 36.66 -16.21
CA ALA A 347 0.90 37.47 -15.93
C ALA A 347 0.58 37.40 -14.43
N SER A 348 0.53 38.55 -13.77
CA SER A 348 0.04 38.74 -12.40
C SER A 348 -0.98 39.86 -12.41
N PRO A 349 -2.17 39.72 -11.80
CA PRO A 349 -3.10 40.84 -11.65
C PRO A 349 -2.76 41.67 -10.40
N GLN A 350 -2.71 43.00 -10.58
CA GLN A 350 -2.49 44.00 -9.55
C GLN A 350 -3.75 44.22 -8.69
N SER A 351 -3.55 44.39 -7.39
CA SER A 351 -4.50 45.02 -6.46
C SER A 351 -4.15 46.50 -6.30
N TYR A 352 -5.18 47.34 -6.46
CA TYR A 352 -5.17 48.79 -6.33
C TYR A 352 -5.02 49.23 -4.86
N ASN A 353 -4.22 50.26 -4.59
CA ASN A 353 -4.46 51.19 -3.48
C ASN A 353 -3.82 52.58 -3.79
N PRO A 354 -4.52 53.71 -3.54
CA PRO A 354 -4.13 55.03 -4.05
C PRO A 354 -3.49 55.90 -2.96
N PHE A 355 -2.32 56.49 -3.21
CA PHE A 355 -1.85 57.77 -2.64
C PHE A 355 -0.55 58.19 -3.36
N THR A 356 -0.54 59.36 -3.99
CA THR A 356 0.61 60.08 -4.59
C THR A 356 1.01 61.26 -3.66
N PRO A 357 2.20 61.89 -3.77
CA PRO A 357 2.67 62.72 -4.92
C PRO A 357 4.08 62.33 -5.43
N GLU A 358 4.30 62.18 -6.74
CA GLU A 358 4.79 63.19 -7.70
C GLU A 358 6.29 63.56 -7.54
N TRP A 359 7.13 63.13 -8.48
CA TRP A 359 8.30 63.87 -8.97
C TRP A 359 8.59 63.47 -10.43
N THR A 360 8.91 64.49 -11.23
CA THR A 360 9.04 64.53 -12.69
C THR A 360 10.47 64.17 -13.14
N GLY A 361 10.58 63.56 -14.32
CA GLY A 361 11.86 63.31 -14.98
C GLY A 361 11.66 62.67 -16.36
N ASN A 362 12.00 63.42 -17.40
CA ASN A 362 11.67 63.20 -18.81
C ASN A 362 12.89 62.63 -19.59
N LEU A 363 12.71 62.42 -20.91
CA LEU A 363 13.69 62.07 -21.96
C LEU A 363 13.98 60.57 -22.21
N THR A 364 14.23 60.05 -23.42
CA THR A 364 13.72 60.21 -24.81
C THR A 364 14.56 59.24 -25.68
N ASN A 365 13.93 58.64 -26.70
CA ASN A 365 14.46 58.17 -27.99
C ASN A 365 15.63 57.16 -28.10
N GLY A 366 15.46 56.20 -29.02
CA GLY A 366 16.57 55.43 -29.60
C GLY A 366 16.10 54.23 -30.41
N THR A 367 16.05 54.37 -31.73
CA THR A 367 15.51 53.47 -32.75
C THR A 367 16.36 52.25 -33.12
N ALA A 368 15.66 51.18 -33.50
CA ALA A 368 15.90 50.18 -34.57
C ALA A 368 17.33 49.96 -35.14
N ASN A 369 17.72 48.69 -35.29
CA ASN A 369 17.95 48.15 -36.64
C ASN A 369 17.89 46.61 -36.72
N VAL A 370 17.34 46.14 -37.83
CA VAL A 370 17.27 44.77 -38.32
C VAL A 370 18.45 44.54 -39.26
N ASN A 371 19.07 43.36 -39.26
CA ASN A 371 19.77 42.89 -40.45
C ASN A 371 19.72 41.36 -40.60
N VAL A 372 19.56 40.94 -41.85
CA VAL A 372 19.35 39.59 -42.37
C VAL A 372 20.45 39.32 -43.40
N ASN A 373 20.90 38.05 -43.48
CA ASN A 373 21.58 37.33 -44.59
C ASN A 373 22.84 36.60 -44.10
N ASN A 374 23.31 35.49 -44.68
CA ASN A 374 22.77 34.40 -45.49
C ASN A 374 23.97 33.43 -45.70
N THR A 375 23.71 32.13 -45.89
CA THR A 375 24.51 31.13 -46.65
C THR A 375 25.98 30.79 -46.30
N GLY A 376 26.18 29.60 -45.71
CA GLY A 376 26.76 28.39 -46.34
C GLY A 376 28.21 28.36 -46.86
N MET A 377 29.02 27.39 -46.40
CA MET A 377 29.87 26.48 -47.22
C MET A 377 30.64 25.46 -46.34
N PHE A 378 30.77 24.23 -46.84
CA PHE A 378 31.52 23.10 -46.27
C PHE A 378 33.02 23.16 -46.67
N THR A 379 33.93 22.81 -45.74
CA THR A 379 35.25 22.20 -46.04
C THR A 379 35.69 21.29 -44.89
N PHE A 380 36.53 20.31 -45.22
CA PHE A 380 37.03 19.19 -44.42
C PHE A 380 38.54 19.43 -44.18
N GLU A 381 39.06 19.31 -42.94
CA GLU A 381 40.36 18.64 -42.64
C GLU A 381 40.86 18.79 -41.18
N THR A 382 41.39 17.66 -40.69
CA THR A 382 42.52 17.45 -39.76
C THR A 382 42.43 17.67 -38.24
N LEU A 383 42.96 16.65 -37.56
CA LEU A 383 43.10 16.42 -36.12
C LEU A 383 44.35 17.10 -35.52
N GLN A 384 44.23 17.68 -34.32
CA GLN A 384 45.26 17.70 -33.28
C GLN A 384 44.63 17.95 -31.89
N PRO A 385 45.23 17.47 -30.78
CA PRO A 385 44.57 17.42 -29.46
C PRO A 385 44.93 18.61 -28.56
N GLN A 386 43.96 19.24 -27.90
CA GLN A 386 44.23 20.23 -26.85
C GLN A 386 43.28 20.14 -25.65
N GLN A 387 43.90 19.76 -24.53
CA GLN A 387 43.83 20.23 -23.14
C GLN A 387 42.55 20.87 -22.56
N LEU A 388 42.17 20.33 -21.39
CA LEU A 388 41.17 20.84 -20.45
C LEU A 388 41.49 22.27 -19.98
N VAL A 389 40.54 23.18 -20.16
CA VAL A 389 40.47 24.46 -19.45
C VAL A 389 39.13 24.53 -18.74
N THR A 390 39.15 24.53 -17.41
CA THR A 390 37.98 24.71 -16.55
C THR A 390 37.78 26.21 -16.26
N THR A 391 36.62 26.76 -16.64
CA THR A 391 36.18 28.11 -16.24
C THR A 391 35.44 28.08 -14.90
N PRO A 392 35.65 29.07 -14.00
CA PRO A 392 34.96 29.11 -12.71
C PRO A 392 33.57 29.77 -12.82
N THR A 393 32.54 29.08 -12.34
CA THR A 393 31.19 29.62 -12.14
C THR A 393 31.13 30.40 -10.82
N ASN A 394 30.96 31.71 -10.93
CA ASN A 394 30.78 32.64 -9.81
C ASN A 394 29.36 32.47 -9.22
N ASN A 395 29.23 31.81 -8.07
CA ASN A 395 27.95 31.64 -7.36
C ASN A 395 28.02 32.37 -5.99
N PRO A 396 27.39 33.56 -5.84
CA PRO A 396 27.54 34.41 -4.64
C PRO A 396 26.87 33.85 -3.37
N PHE A 397 26.19 32.71 -3.45
CA PHE A 397 25.52 32.08 -2.32
C PHE A 397 26.44 31.15 -1.50
N LEU A 398 27.54 30.66 -2.09
CA LEU A 398 28.49 29.77 -1.38
C LEU A 398 29.40 30.55 -0.44
N MET A 399 29.78 31.77 -0.82
CA MET A 399 30.71 32.62 -0.07
C MET A 399 30.12 33.13 1.27
N GLN A 400 28.79 33.29 1.36
CA GLN A 400 28.13 33.64 2.61
C GLN A 400 28.07 32.45 3.58
N HIS A 401 28.04 31.21 3.07
CA HIS A 401 28.02 30.02 3.92
C HIS A 401 29.41 29.68 4.47
N GLU A 402 30.48 29.87 3.69
CA GLU A 402 31.85 29.67 4.18
C GLU A 402 32.25 30.69 5.25
N MET A 403 31.82 31.96 5.13
CA MET A 403 32.14 32.97 6.14
C MET A 403 31.41 32.72 7.47
N GLN A 404 30.18 32.19 7.42
CA GLN A 404 29.41 31.87 8.63
C GLN A 404 29.95 30.62 9.34
N GLN A 405 30.50 29.65 8.61
CA GLN A 405 31.10 28.45 9.18
C GLN A 405 32.46 28.73 9.84
N GLN A 406 33.24 29.68 9.31
CA GLN A 406 34.53 30.06 9.89
C GLN A 406 34.37 30.88 11.19
N GLN A 407 33.28 31.65 11.33
CA GLN A 407 33.00 32.40 12.57
C GLN A 407 32.51 31.49 13.72
N GLN A 408 31.86 30.37 13.41
CA GLN A 408 31.43 29.40 14.43
C GLN A 408 32.59 28.56 14.99
N GLN A 409 33.64 28.31 14.19
CA GLN A 409 34.81 27.56 14.62
C GLN A 409 35.73 28.37 15.56
N GLN A 410 35.78 29.70 15.43
CA GLN A 410 36.52 30.55 16.36
C GLN A 410 35.84 30.69 17.74
N GLN A 411 34.52 30.54 17.83
CA GLN A 411 33.82 30.59 19.12
C GLN A 411 33.96 29.30 19.94
N GLN A 412 34.15 28.14 19.30
CA GLN A 412 34.39 26.88 20.04
C GLN A 412 35.80 26.78 20.64
N GLN A 413 36.78 27.49 20.10
CA GLN A 413 38.15 27.42 20.61
C GLN A 413 38.37 28.29 21.86
N GLN A 414 37.47 29.24 22.16
CA GLN A 414 37.55 30.07 23.36
C GLN A 414 36.90 29.43 24.61
N ASN A 415 36.05 28.40 24.44
CA ASN A 415 35.37 27.72 25.55
C ASN A 415 36.17 26.58 26.20
N PHE A 416 37.34 26.20 25.65
CA PHE A 416 38.18 25.13 26.21
C PHE A 416 39.18 25.62 27.27
N MET A 417 39.22 26.91 27.60
CA MET A 417 40.18 27.47 28.57
C MET A 417 39.57 27.84 29.93
N ASN A 418 38.41 27.30 30.31
CA ASN A 418 37.84 27.49 31.64
C ASN A 418 36.96 26.32 32.08
N GLN A 419 37.54 25.29 32.71
CA GLN A 419 36.85 24.54 33.76
C GLN A 419 37.82 24.05 34.86
N PRO A 420 37.44 24.12 36.15
CA PRO A 420 38.27 23.73 37.28
C PRO A 420 38.22 22.23 37.58
N TYR A 421 39.33 21.71 38.12
CA TYR A 421 39.48 20.34 38.61
C TYR A 421 38.60 20.08 39.85
N THR A 422 37.80 19.01 39.84
CA THR A 422 37.23 18.40 41.05
C THR A 422 37.82 17.00 41.25
N GLN A 423 38.61 16.85 42.32
CA GLN A 423 39.11 15.56 42.80
C GLN A 423 37.99 14.78 43.50
N GLY A 424 37.82 13.51 43.12
CA GLY A 424 37.01 12.54 43.86
C GLY A 424 37.80 11.94 45.01
N TYR A 425 37.25 12.04 46.22
CA TYR A 425 37.71 11.29 47.40
C TYR A 425 36.94 9.96 47.50
N ASN A 426 37.71 8.87 47.52
CA ASN A 426 37.29 7.56 48.03
C ASN A 426 37.28 7.58 49.57
N ASN A 427 36.31 6.90 50.18
CA ASN A 427 36.48 6.00 51.35
C ASN A 427 35.13 5.32 51.65
N ILE A 428 35.09 3.98 51.60
CA ILE A 428 34.99 3.00 52.72
C ILE A 428 33.61 3.00 53.37
#